data_AF-A0A2V6FU40-F1
#
_entry.id   AF-A0A2V6FU40-F1
#
_cell.length_a   1.000
_cell.length_b   1.000
_cell.length_c   1.000
_cell.angle_alpha   90.00
_cell.angle_beta   90.00
_cell.angle_gamma   90.00
#
_symmetry.space_group_name_H-M   'P 1'
#
loop_
_entity.id
_entity.type
_entity.pdbx_description
1 polymer ?
#
loop_
_entity_poly.entity_id
_entity_poly.type
_entity_poly.pdbx_seq_one_letter_code
_entity_poly.pdbx_strand_id
1 'polypeptide(L)'
;MFGRLLHATGQSRAAKTVEIYGWLIFAEGIFVFLFPEAVASRLCFAPLDHDGLIFLRLVGLLVAGIGMLYFVSGRMNAEGLVFATLLDRPLVPPIMAGLWHSGKVSGLLALVFAAQVLGSFLWTLGTWRGDIRRE
;
A
#
# COMPACT_ATOMS: atom_id res chain seq x y z
N MET A 1 -9.23 -23.94 -1.38
CA MET A 1 -8.68 -22.56 -1.51
C MET A 1 -9.76 -21.48 -1.48
N PHE A 2 -10.78 -21.51 -2.34
CA PHE A 2 -11.88 -20.52 -2.35
C PHE A 2 -12.62 -20.34 -1.02
N GLY A 3 -12.75 -21.42 -0.22
CA GLY A 3 -13.33 -21.33 1.12
C GLY A 3 -12.59 -20.37 2.07
N ARG A 4 -11.26 -20.24 1.96
CA ARG A 4 -10.47 -19.29 2.77
C ARG A 4 -10.60 -17.83 2.30
N LEU A 5 -10.88 -17.63 1.00
CA LEU A 5 -11.21 -16.32 0.46
C LEU A 5 -12.57 -15.82 0.98
N LEU A 6 -13.54 -16.72 1.18
CA LEU A 6 -14.88 -16.38 1.70
C LEU A 6 -14.96 -16.38 3.23
N HIS A 7 -14.29 -17.33 3.90
CA HIS A 7 -14.21 -17.44 5.35
C HIS A 7 -12.74 -17.39 5.78
N ALA A 8 -12.34 -16.37 6.54
CA ALA A 8 -10.98 -16.22 7.06
C ALA A 8 -10.66 -17.20 8.21
N THR A 9 -10.97 -18.48 8.04
CA THR A 9 -10.68 -19.52 9.02
C THR A 9 -9.17 -19.79 9.09
N GLY A 10 -8.58 -19.53 10.26
CA GLY A 10 -7.15 -19.70 10.52
C GLY A 10 -6.27 -18.50 10.13
N GLN A 11 -6.85 -17.31 9.93
CA GLN A 11 -6.09 -16.11 9.62
C GLN A 11 -5.31 -15.59 10.85
N SER A 12 -4.00 -15.41 10.71
CA SER A 12 -3.15 -14.78 11.74
C SER A 12 -3.48 -13.30 11.93
N ARG A 13 -3.11 -12.72 13.08
CA ARG A 13 -3.32 -11.29 13.32
C ARG A 13 -2.51 -10.47 12.33
N ALA A 14 -1.29 -10.89 12.02
CA ALA A 14 -0.46 -10.27 11.00
C ALA A 14 -1.13 -10.29 9.62
N ALA A 15 -1.68 -11.42 9.18
CA ALA A 15 -2.35 -11.52 7.88
C ALA A 15 -3.59 -10.61 7.77
N LYS A 16 -4.34 -10.42 8.86
CA LYS A 16 -5.46 -9.47 8.89
C LYS A 16 -5.01 -8.01 8.69
N THR A 17 -3.85 -7.64 9.22
CA THR A 17 -3.31 -6.29 9.01
C THR A 17 -2.86 -6.07 7.58
N VAL A 18 -2.33 -7.11 6.92
CA VAL A 18 -1.98 -7.08 5.51
C VAL A 18 -3.22 -6.97 4.63
N GLU A 19 -4.31 -7.65 4.99
CA GLU A 19 -5.60 -7.54 4.30
C GLU A 19 -6.14 -6.09 4.35
N ILE A 20 -6.18 -5.49 5.54
CA ILE A 20 -6.67 -4.11 5.72
C ILE A 20 -5.81 -3.12 4.94
N TYR A 21 -4.49 -3.27 5.00
CA TYR A 21 -3.58 -2.45 4.22
C TYR A 21 -3.76 -2.65 2.71
N GLY A 22 -4.00 -3.88 2.27
CA GLY A 22 -4.33 -4.19 0.87
C GLY A 22 -5.56 -3.44 0.38
N TRP A 23 -6.62 -3.38 1.18
CA TRP A 23 -7.81 -2.57 0.89
C TRP A 23 -7.50 -1.07 0.78
N LEU A 24 -6.67 -0.53 1.67
CA LEU A 24 -6.27 0.87 1.62
C LEU A 24 -5.51 1.19 0.33
N ILE A 25 -4.51 0.37 -0.02
CA ILE A 25 -3.73 0.53 -1.26
C ILE A 25 -4.61 0.34 -2.51
N PHE A 26 -5.55 -0.60 -2.47
CA PHE A 26 -6.51 -0.79 -3.55
C PHE A 26 -7.35 0.46 -3.77
N ALA A 27 -7.94 1.01 -2.71
CA ALA A 27 -8.75 2.23 -2.79
C ALA A 27 -7.93 3.42 -3.29
N GLU A 28 -6.68 3.53 -2.85
CA GLU A 28 -5.76 4.58 -3.29
C GLU A 28 -5.43 4.46 -4.79
N GLY A 29 -5.10 3.26 -5.27
CA GLY A 29 -4.84 3.00 -6.69
C GLY A 29 -6.05 3.30 -7.57
N ILE A 30 -7.26 2.91 -7.13
CA ILE A 30 -8.51 3.25 -7.81
C ILE A 30 -8.74 4.77 -7.84
N PHE A 31 -8.44 5.48 -6.75
CA PHE A 31 -8.55 6.93 -6.71
C PHE A 31 -7.59 7.61 -7.71
N VAL A 32 -6.34 7.14 -7.79
CA VAL A 32 -5.35 7.62 -8.78
C VAL A 32 -5.81 7.35 -10.21
N PHE A 33 -6.38 6.18 -10.46
CA PHE A 33 -6.91 5.81 -11.78
C PHE A 33 -8.09 6.68 -12.22
N LEU A 34 -9.05 6.92 -11.32
CA LEU A 34 -10.26 7.69 -11.64
C LEU A 34 -10.01 9.19 -11.70
N PHE A 35 -9.13 9.72 -10.84
CA PHE A 35 -8.91 11.16 -10.67
C PHE A 35 -7.44 11.58 -10.84
N PRO A 36 -6.79 11.26 -11.97
CA PRO A 36 -5.36 11.49 -12.15
C PRO A 36 -4.97 12.98 -12.07
N GLU A 37 -5.79 13.90 -12.59
CA GLU A 37 -5.53 15.35 -12.51
C GLU A 37 -5.61 15.88 -11.06
N ALA A 38 -6.54 15.34 -10.27
CA ALA A 38 -6.70 15.71 -8.88
C ALA A 38 -5.51 15.20 -8.03
N VAL A 39 -4.90 14.09 -8.43
CA VAL A 39 -3.67 13.58 -7.83
C VAL A 39 -2.47 14.41 -8.26
N ALA A 40 -2.33 14.69 -9.56
CA ALA A 40 -1.23 15.47 -10.10
C ALA A 40 -1.17 16.89 -9.53
N SER A 41 -2.31 17.57 -9.39
CA SER A 41 -2.38 18.89 -8.77
C SER A 41 -1.94 18.87 -7.31
N ARG A 42 -2.29 17.83 -6.54
CA ARG A 42 -1.84 17.68 -5.14
C ARG A 42 -0.35 17.32 -5.04
N LEU A 43 0.16 16.53 -5.98
CA LEU A 43 1.59 16.18 -6.08
C LEU A 43 2.44 17.33 -6.66
N CYS A 44 1.85 18.49 -6.96
CA CYS A 44 2.53 19.64 -7.57
C CYS A 44 3.18 19.31 -8.92
N PHE A 45 2.63 18.36 -9.68
CA PHE A 45 3.06 18.15 -11.05
C PHE A 45 2.59 19.32 -11.95
N ALA A 46 3.37 19.58 -13.00
CA ALA A 46 2.92 20.43 -14.10
C ALA A 46 1.62 19.86 -14.70
N PRO A 47 0.81 20.68 -15.41
CA PRO A 47 -0.36 20.20 -16.10
C PRO A 47 -0.02 18.95 -16.93
N LEU A 48 -0.73 17.86 -16.67
CA LEU A 48 -0.48 16.60 -17.36
C LEU A 48 -0.90 16.76 -18.82
N ASP A 49 -0.02 16.34 -19.72
CA ASP A 49 -0.38 16.08 -21.10
C ASP A 49 -1.15 14.75 -21.23
N HIS A 50 -1.54 14.39 -22.45
CA HIS A 50 -2.31 13.17 -22.71
C HIS A 50 -1.55 11.91 -22.23
N ASP A 51 -0.24 11.87 -22.47
CA ASP A 51 0.61 10.75 -22.11
C ASP A 51 0.81 10.67 -20.58
N GLY A 52 0.97 11.81 -19.91
CA GLY A 52 1.03 11.90 -18.45
C GLY A 52 -0.24 11.40 -17.77
N LEU A 53 -1.41 11.70 -18.33
CA LEU A 53 -2.70 11.17 -17.84
C LEU A 53 -2.78 9.65 -17.97
N ILE A 54 -2.39 9.11 -19.13
CA ILE A 54 -2.38 7.66 -19.36
C ILE A 54 -1.39 6.99 -18.41
N PHE A 55 -0.18 7.54 -18.27
CA PHE A 55 0.82 7.03 -17.36
C PHE A 55 0.31 6.97 -15.91
N LEU A 56 -0.28 8.06 -15.42
CA LEU A 56 -0.78 8.09 -14.04
C LEU A 56 -1.93 7.10 -13.82
N ARG A 57 -2.78 6.88 -14.83
CA ARG A 57 -3.80 5.82 -14.80
C ARG A 57 -3.17 4.43 -14.75
N LEU A 58 -2.15 4.15 -15.55
CA LEU A 58 -1.44 2.88 -15.51
C LEU A 58 -0.78 2.63 -14.15
N VAL A 59 -0.20 3.67 -13.56
CA VAL A 59 0.33 3.63 -12.19
C VAL A 59 -0.80 3.33 -11.19
N GLY A 60 -1.94 4.03 -11.26
CA GLY A 60 -3.10 3.76 -10.40
C GLY A 60 -3.62 2.32 -10.52
N LEU A 61 -3.69 1.80 -11.75
CA LEU A 61 -4.08 0.41 -12.01
C LEU A 61 -3.09 -0.59 -11.42
N LEU A 62 -1.79 -0.33 -11.54
CA LEU A 62 -0.74 -1.15 -10.94
C LEU A 62 -0.85 -1.16 -9.41
N VAL A 63 -1.00 0.02 -8.79
CA VAL A 63 -1.17 0.18 -7.34
C VAL A 63 -2.42 -0.57 -6.87
N ALA A 64 -3.54 -0.44 -7.58
CA ALA A 64 -4.75 -1.19 -7.27
C ALA A 64 -4.51 -2.71 -7.35
N GLY A 65 -3.82 -3.18 -8.38
CA GLY A 65 -3.43 -4.59 -8.52
C GLY A 65 -2.60 -5.10 -7.33
N ILE A 66 -1.62 -4.32 -6.88
CA ILE A 66 -0.80 -4.64 -5.70
C ILE A 66 -1.67 -4.70 -4.43
N GLY A 67 -2.58 -3.73 -4.25
CA GLY A 67 -3.54 -3.73 -3.13
C GLY A 67 -4.40 -5.00 -3.10
N MET A 68 -4.87 -5.45 -4.27
CA MET A 68 -5.63 -6.69 -4.40
C MET A 68 -4.79 -7.93 -4.07
N LEU A 69 -3.51 -7.96 -4.48
CA LEU A 69 -2.59 -9.04 -4.11
C LEU A 69 -2.40 -9.11 -2.59
N TYR A 70 -2.28 -7.98 -1.91
CA TYR A 70 -2.18 -7.92 -0.45
C TYR A 70 -3.48 -8.35 0.25
N PHE A 71 -4.63 -7.94 -0.28
CA PHE A 71 -5.93 -8.41 0.19
C PHE A 71 -6.02 -9.94 0.11
N VAL A 72 -5.77 -10.51 -1.07
CA VAL A 72 -5.81 -11.97 -1.30
C VAL A 72 -4.80 -12.70 -0.42
N SER A 73 -3.57 -12.16 -0.31
CA SER A 73 -2.52 -12.67 0.58
C SER A 73 -2.99 -12.78 2.03
N GLY A 74 -3.58 -11.70 2.54
CA GLY A 74 -4.09 -11.65 3.90
C GLY A 74 -5.19 -12.69 4.13
N ARG A 75 -6.11 -12.85 3.17
CA ARG A 75 -7.17 -13.87 3.23
C ARG A 75 -6.63 -15.29 3.17
N MET A 76 -5.55 -15.52 2.43
CA MET A 76 -4.91 -16.82 2.30
C MET A 76 -3.99 -17.19 3.48
N ASN A 77 -3.72 -16.25 4.39
CA ASN A 77 -2.71 -16.39 5.45
C ASN A 77 -1.33 -16.78 4.87
N ALA A 78 -0.95 -16.16 3.76
CA ALA A 78 0.32 -16.46 3.08
C ALA A 78 1.49 -15.79 3.81
N GLU A 79 2.11 -16.51 4.76
CA GLU A 79 3.19 -15.99 5.61
C GLU A 79 4.38 -15.41 4.81
N GLY A 80 4.80 -16.07 3.73
CA GLY A 80 5.87 -15.56 2.87
C GLY A 80 5.56 -14.21 2.22
N LEU A 81 4.29 -13.95 1.92
CA LEU A 81 3.85 -12.70 1.31
C LEU A 81 3.61 -11.62 2.37
N VAL A 82 3.19 -11.99 3.58
CA VAL A 82 3.22 -11.11 4.77
C VAL A 82 4.64 -10.63 5.04
N PHE A 83 5.63 -11.52 5.03
CA PHE A 83 7.04 -11.17 5.17
C PHE A 83 7.52 -10.23 4.06
N ALA A 84 7.17 -10.50 2.80
CA ALA A 84 7.49 -9.60 1.69
C ALA A 84 6.92 -8.19 1.90
N THR A 85 5.70 -8.05 2.44
CA THR A 85 5.13 -6.72 2.76
C THR A 85 5.87 -6.02 3.90
N LEU A 86 6.44 -6.76 4.84
CA LEU A 86 7.30 -6.20 5.90
C LEU A 86 8.63 -5.70 5.34
N LEU A 87 9.11 -6.24 4.22
CA LEU A 87 10.32 -5.76 3.56
C LEU A 87 10.06 -4.54 2.66
N ASP A 88 8.92 -4.52 1.97
CA ASP A 88 8.54 -3.44 1.04
C ASP A 88 8.18 -2.13 1.75
N ARG A 89 7.31 -2.21 2.77
CA ARG A 89 6.74 -1.01 3.43
C ARG A 89 7.79 -0.06 4.04
N PRO A 90 8.87 -0.52 4.70
CA PRO A 90 9.91 0.37 5.24
C PRO A 90 10.71 1.13 4.19
N LEU A 91 10.67 0.72 2.92
CA LEU A 91 11.39 1.39 1.83
C LEU A 91 10.65 2.63 1.33
N VAL A 92 9.33 2.72 1.55
CA VAL A 92 8.51 3.84 1.07
C VAL A 92 8.86 5.17 1.74
N PRO A 93 9.06 5.28 3.07
CA PRO A 93 9.40 6.55 3.71
C PRO A 93 10.73 7.17 3.21
N PRO A 94 11.84 6.42 3.04
CA PRO A 94 13.05 6.95 2.40
C PRO A 94 12.83 7.45 0.97
N ILE A 95 12.04 6.73 0.17
CA ILE A 95 11.71 7.14 -1.21
C ILE A 95 10.91 8.46 -1.18
N MET A 96 9.89 8.54 -0.33
CA MET A 96 9.07 9.76 -0.19
C MET A 96 9.88 10.95 0.33
N ALA A 97 10.82 10.72 1.25
CA ALA A 97 11.74 11.75 1.71
C ALA A 97 12.65 12.25 0.57
N GLY A 98 13.18 11.36 -0.27
CA GLY A 98 13.98 11.73 -1.44
C GLY A 98 13.17 12.49 -2.50
N LEU A 99 11.91 12.10 -2.73
CA LEU A 99 11.00 12.79 -3.63
C LEU A 99 10.63 14.19 -3.12
N TRP A 100 10.39 14.33 -1.81
CA TRP A 100 10.17 15.63 -1.16
C TRP A 100 11.41 16.52 -1.26
N HIS A 101 12.60 16.00 -0.96
CA HIS A 101 13.86 16.75 -1.07
C HIS A 101 14.12 17.23 -2.50
N SER A 102 13.71 16.46 -3.50
CA SER A 102 13.79 16.82 -4.92
C SER A 102 12.70 17.81 -5.37
N GLY A 103 11.81 18.26 -4.48
CA GLY A 103 10.69 19.16 -4.80
C GLY A 103 9.58 18.53 -5.64
N LYS A 104 9.57 17.20 -5.81
CA LYS A 104 8.62 16.49 -6.68
C LYS A 104 7.30 16.14 -5.99
N VAL A 105 7.25 16.15 -4.66
CA VAL A 105 6.07 15.81 -3.86
C VAL A 105 5.93 16.84 -2.74
N SER A 106 4.70 17.29 -2.49
CA SER A 106 4.39 18.18 -1.37
C SER A 106 4.77 17.53 -0.03
N GLY A 107 5.41 18.29 0.87
CA GLY A 107 5.85 17.78 2.16
C GLY A 107 4.74 17.18 3.01
N LEU A 108 3.52 17.74 2.93
CA LEU A 108 2.35 17.20 3.63
C LEU A 108 1.95 15.82 3.08
N LEU A 109 1.97 15.64 1.76
CA LEU A 109 1.70 14.36 1.11
C LEU A 109 2.76 13.33 1.46
N ALA A 110 4.04 13.70 1.37
CA ALA A 110 5.15 12.83 1.76
C ALA A 110 5.03 12.38 3.23
N LEU A 111 4.64 13.29 4.13
CA LEU A 111 4.39 12.98 5.54
C LEU A 111 3.21 12.04 5.74
N VAL A 112 2.07 12.29 5.10
CA VAL A 112 0.88 11.44 5.21
C VAL A 112 1.19 10.02 4.72
N PHE A 113 1.84 9.91 3.57
CA PHE A 113 2.28 8.62 3.03
C PHE A 113 3.27 7.92 3.96
N ALA A 114 4.32 8.62 4.40
CA ALA A 114 5.30 8.04 5.31
C ALA A 114 4.64 7.58 6.63
N ALA A 115 3.74 8.36 7.20
CA ALA A 115 3.02 8.03 8.43
C ALA A 115 2.08 6.83 8.24
N GLN A 116 1.31 6.80 7.15
CA GLN A 116 0.43 5.67 6.80
C GLN A 116 1.23 4.38 6.67
N VAL A 117 2.32 4.42 5.90
CA VAL A 117 3.13 3.23 5.62
C VAL A 117 3.87 2.77 6.87
N LEU A 118 4.52 3.68 7.59
CA LEU A 118 5.26 3.35 8.81
C LEU A 118 4.32 2.85 9.92
N GLY A 119 3.15 3.47 10.09
CA GLY A 119 2.13 3.03 11.04
C GLY A 119 1.62 1.62 10.71
N SER A 120 1.31 1.36 9.44
CA SER A 120 0.89 0.03 8.99
C SER A 120 1.99 -1.02 9.18
N PHE A 121 3.25 -0.66 8.92
CA PHE A 121 4.40 -1.53 9.10
C PHE A 121 4.61 -1.90 10.57
N LEU A 122 4.61 -0.92 11.46
CA LEU A 122 4.77 -1.13 12.90
C LEU A 122 3.63 -1.98 13.47
N TRP A 123 2.40 -1.78 12.98
CA TRP A 123 1.27 -2.63 13.35
C TRP A 123 1.51 -4.07 12.91
N THR A 124 1.79 -4.31 11.62
CA THR A 124 2.02 -5.66 11.09
C THR A 124 3.18 -6.35 11.82
N LEU A 125 4.29 -5.63 12.06
CA LEU A 125 5.45 -6.14 12.77
C LEU A 125 5.13 -6.50 14.23
N GLY A 126 4.36 -5.66 14.92
CA GLY A 126 3.92 -5.91 16.29
C GLY A 126 3.04 -7.14 16.39
N THR A 127 2.09 -7.31 15.47
CA THR A 127 1.23 -8.51 15.42
C THR A 127 2.03 -9.76 15.06
N TRP A 128 2.96 -9.67 14.12
CA TRP A 128 3.79 -10.81 13.69
C TRP A 128 4.72 -11.29 14.82
N ARG A 129 5.36 -10.37 15.55
CA ARG A 129 6.16 -10.71 16.75
C ARG A 129 5.31 -11.33 17.86
N GLY A 130 4.06 -10.91 17.99
CA GLY A 130 3.12 -11.47 18.97
C GLY A 130 2.68 -12.89 18.61
N ASP A 131 2.49 -13.16 17.31
CA ASP A 131 2.13 -14.49 16.81
C ASP A 131 3.30 -15.47 17.00
N ILE A 132 4.55 -15.08 16.69
CA ILE A 132 5.76 -15.92 16.91
C ILE A 132 5.99 -16.25 18.40
N ARG A 133 5.65 -15.36 19.32
CA ARG A 133 5.83 -15.61 20.77
C ARG A 133 4.79 -16.56 21.37
N ARG A 134 3.74 -16.91 20.64
CA ARG A 134 2.63 -17.76 21.11
C ARG A 134 2.65 -19.17 20.53
N GLU A 135 3.54 -19.45 19.58
CA GLU A 135 3.90 -20.79 19.10
C GLU A 135 5.05 -21.37 19.93
#